data_AF-A0A6I2FSM8-F1
#
_entry.id   AF-A0A6I2FSM8-F1
#
_cell.length_a   1.000
_cell.length_b   1.000
_cell.length_c   1.000
_cell.angle_alpha   90.00
_cell.angle_beta   90.00
_cell.angle_gamma   90.00
#
_symmetry.space_group_name_H-M   'P 1'
#
loop_
_entity.id
_entity.type
_entity.pdbx_description
1 polymer ?
#
loop_
_entity_poly.entity_id
_entity_poly.type
_entity_poly.pdbx_seq_one_letter_code
_entity_poly.pdbx_strand_id
1 'polypeptide(L)'
;MSAELLVLLIVVLTALVFDFTNGFHDTANAMATSIATGALPPRTAVLLSGGLNLVGAFLSVAVAATVAEGIVDLSEVSGRALLDIVFAGLVGGILWNLFTWLLGLPSSSSHALFGGLIGATIAALGWDGVIWASGSKGVLAKIIIPALAAPIVAALVAALGSWAVYRITSRSNGKTVENGFRWGQIGSASLVSLAHGTNDAQKTMGIIFLALIAHGSAEASDPLPLWVIVSCAVAIALGTCLGGWRIIRTLGKGLVDIAPPQGFAAESTSAAIILTSAHFGLPLSTTQTVTGSILGSGIGRPGAEVRWGVLGRMVVAWVLTLPLAGVVGAICWGILHAIGGTAGVLVVFALLIAMATLIWRRSKRAPVNSHNVNADWQDEHTAAPGPARSDDHTVGNGIG
;
A
#
# COMPACT_ATOMS: atom_id res chain seq x y z
N MET A 1 -3.85 26.98 -22.84
CA MET A 1 -4.06 26.29 -21.56
C MET A 1 -3.86 27.30 -20.44
N SER A 2 -4.84 27.52 -19.57
CA SER A 2 -4.67 28.44 -18.43
C SER A 2 -3.64 27.86 -17.44
N ALA A 3 -3.01 28.73 -16.65
CA ALA A 3 -2.03 28.31 -15.66
C ALA A 3 -2.65 27.40 -14.59
N GLU A 4 -3.94 27.55 -14.28
CA GLU A 4 -4.68 26.71 -13.34
C GLU A 4 -5.01 25.34 -13.92
N LEU A 5 -5.44 25.28 -15.19
CA LEU A 5 -5.68 24.00 -15.88
C LEU A 5 -4.39 23.17 -15.97
N LEU A 6 -3.24 23.80 -16.20
CA LEU A 6 -1.95 23.11 -16.17
C LEU A 6 -1.66 22.51 -14.78
N VAL A 7 -1.90 23.25 -13.69
CA VAL A 7 -1.71 22.74 -12.33
C VAL A 7 -2.67 21.59 -12.04
N LEU A 8 -3.94 21.71 -12.42
CA LEU A 8 -4.91 20.62 -12.29
C LEU A 8 -4.42 19.35 -13.00
N LEU A 9 -3.96 19.46 -14.25
CA LEU A 9 -3.44 18.31 -15.00
C LEU A 9 -2.22 17.67 -14.31
N ILE A 10 -1.33 18.48 -13.72
CA ILE A 10 -0.19 17.98 -12.94
C ILE A 10 -0.67 17.27 -11.68
N VAL A 11 -1.66 17.82 -10.95
CA VAL A 11 -2.25 17.19 -9.76
C VAL A 11 -2.88 15.84 -10.12
N VAL A 12 -3.68 15.79 -11.18
CA VAL A 12 -4.32 14.55 -11.66
C VAL A 12 -3.26 13.52 -12.05
N LEU A 13 -2.25 13.91 -12.83
CA LEU A 13 -1.15 13.02 -13.18
C LEU A 13 -0.41 12.50 -11.94
N THR A 14 -0.14 13.37 -10.98
CA THR A 14 0.55 13.01 -9.73
C THR A 14 -0.31 12.07 -8.88
N ALA A 15 -1.62 12.28 -8.81
CA ALA A 15 -2.55 11.39 -8.14
C ALA A 15 -2.59 10.00 -8.79
N LEU A 16 -2.62 9.91 -10.14
CA LEU A 16 -2.53 8.64 -10.85
C LEU A 16 -1.19 7.94 -10.63
N VAL A 17 -0.09 8.69 -10.57
CA VAL A 17 1.23 8.15 -10.19
C VAL A 17 1.17 7.62 -8.76
N PHE A 18 0.56 8.35 -7.82
CA PHE A 18 0.37 7.86 -6.45
C PHE A 18 -0.40 6.54 -6.44
N ASP A 19 -1.52 6.43 -7.16
CA ASP A 19 -2.34 5.23 -7.21
C ASP A 19 -1.61 4.04 -7.82
N PHE A 20 -0.84 4.28 -8.88
CA PHE A 20 0.07 3.30 -9.45
C PHE A 20 1.14 2.88 -8.44
N THR A 21 1.73 3.83 -7.70
CA THR A 21 2.70 3.49 -6.66
C THR A 21 2.07 2.67 -5.53
N ASN A 22 0.82 2.97 -5.20
CA ASN A 22 0.06 2.24 -4.21
C ASN A 22 -0.19 0.80 -4.65
N GLY A 23 -0.65 0.58 -5.89
CA GLY A 23 -0.86 -0.75 -6.45
C GLY A 23 0.37 -1.65 -6.34
N PHE A 24 1.54 -1.15 -6.77
CA PHE A 24 2.78 -1.93 -6.68
C PHE A 24 3.18 -2.18 -5.22
N HIS A 25 3.02 -1.18 -4.33
CA HIS A 25 3.43 -1.26 -2.94
C HIS A 25 2.59 -2.30 -2.17
N ASP A 26 1.27 -2.26 -2.37
CA ASP A 26 0.30 -3.02 -1.59
C ASP A 26 -0.09 -4.35 -2.22
N THR A 27 0.44 -4.69 -3.40
CA THR A 27 0.36 -6.05 -3.98
C THR A 27 0.78 -7.13 -2.96
N ALA A 28 1.75 -6.80 -2.11
CA ALA A 28 2.24 -7.69 -1.06
C ALA A 28 1.17 -8.06 -0.03
N ASN A 29 0.24 -7.14 0.26
CA ASN A 29 -0.84 -7.39 1.22
C ASN A 29 -1.82 -8.47 0.71
N ALA A 30 -2.03 -8.55 -0.60
CA ALA A 30 -2.93 -9.56 -1.17
C ALA A 30 -2.23 -10.88 -1.51
N MET A 31 -0.97 -10.83 -1.96
CA MET A 31 -0.33 -11.97 -2.62
C MET A 31 0.87 -12.56 -1.89
N ALA A 32 1.46 -11.90 -0.89
CA ALA A 32 2.67 -12.42 -0.24
C ALA A 32 2.44 -13.78 0.43
N THR A 33 1.30 -13.96 1.08
CA THR A 33 0.89 -15.22 1.73
C THR A 33 0.71 -16.36 0.73
N SER A 34 -0.02 -16.12 -0.36
CA SER A 34 -0.27 -17.11 -1.42
C SER A 34 0.98 -17.47 -2.22
N ILE A 35 1.92 -16.53 -2.35
CA ILE A 35 3.24 -16.77 -2.96
C ILE A 35 4.14 -17.58 -2.01
N ALA A 36 4.13 -17.25 -0.71
CA ALA A 36 4.95 -17.92 0.30
C ALA A 36 4.52 -19.38 0.55
N THR A 37 3.21 -19.67 0.55
CA THR A 37 2.68 -21.03 0.67
C THR A 37 2.83 -21.85 -0.62
N GLY A 38 3.24 -21.21 -1.72
CA GLY A 38 3.27 -21.82 -3.05
C GLY A 38 1.88 -22.13 -3.62
N ALA A 39 0.81 -21.51 -3.11
CA ALA A 39 -0.53 -21.64 -3.67
C ALA A 39 -0.63 -21.03 -5.08
N LEU A 40 0.06 -19.90 -5.32
CA LEU A 40 0.18 -19.26 -6.63
C LEU A 40 1.64 -19.00 -7.01
N PRO A 41 2.02 -19.20 -8.28
CA PRO A 41 3.31 -18.76 -8.76
C PRO A 41 3.35 -17.21 -8.79
N PRO A 42 4.51 -16.57 -8.48
CA PRO A 42 4.60 -15.13 -8.26
C PRO A 42 4.03 -14.26 -9.38
N ARG A 43 4.27 -14.60 -10.65
CA ARG A 43 3.76 -13.83 -11.79
C ARG A 43 2.25 -13.93 -11.95
N THR A 44 1.69 -15.13 -11.78
CA THR A 44 0.24 -15.33 -11.86
C THR A 44 -0.46 -14.62 -10.71
N ALA A 45 0.13 -14.64 -9.52
CA ALA A 45 -0.40 -13.95 -8.35
C ALA A 45 -0.57 -12.44 -8.59
N VAL A 46 0.45 -11.75 -9.09
CA VAL A 46 0.39 -10.30 -9.33
C VAL A 46 -0.54 -9.93 -10.50
N LEU A 47 -0.61 -10.75 -11.56
CA LEU A 47 -1.52 -10.52 -12.68
C LEU A 47 -2.99 -10.73 -12.29
N LEU A 48 -3.28 -11.79 -11.53
CA LEU A 48 -4.60 -12.02 -10.95
C LEU A 48 -5.00 -10.87 -10.03
N SER A 49 -4.08 -10.45 -9.15
CA SER A 49 -4.31 -9.32 -8.25
C SER A 49 -4.60 -8.03 -9.01
N GLY A 50 -3.85 -7.72 -10.07
CA GLY A 50 -4.07 -6.54 -10.91
C GLY A 50 -5.44 -6.55 -11.59
N GLY A 51 -5.86 -7.69 -12.15
CA GLY A 51 -7.19 -7.84 -12.74
C GLY A 51 -8.32 -7.64 -11.73
N LEU A 52 -8.17 -8.17 -10.51
CA LEU A 52 -9.16 -8.02 -9.45
C LEU A 52 -9.16 -6.60 -8.83
N ASN A 53 -8.01 -5.95 -8.75
CA ASN A 53 -7.92 -4.54 -8.36
C ASN A 53 -8.67 -3.65 -9.35
N LEU A 54 -8.51 -3.90 -10.66
CA LEU A 54 -9.24 -3.20 -11.71
C LEU A 54 -10.75 -3.34 -11.50
N VAL A 55 -11.24 -4.57 -11.29
CA VAL A 55 -12.67 -4.83 -11.06
C VAL A 55 -13.16 -4.19 -9.75
N GLY A 56 -12.39 -4.35 -8.67
CA GLY A 56 -12.72 -3.82 -7.34
C GLY A 56 -12.95 -2.32 -7.33
N ALA A 57 -12.17 -1.58 -8.12
CA ALA A 57 -12.30 -0.13 -8.25
C ALA A 57 -13.68 0.33 -8.79
N PHE A 58 -14.44 -0.54 -9.48
CA PHE A 58 -15.79 -0.23 -9.97
C PHE A 58 -16.91 -0.63 -8.99
N LEU A 59 -16.60 -1.30 -7.88
CA LEU A 59 -17.62 -1.86 -6.98
C LEU A 59 -18.19 -0.85 -5.98
N SER A 60 -17.51 0.27 -5.72
CA SER A 60 -17.98 1.29 -4.77
C SER A 60 -17.32 2.65 -5.05
N VAL A 61 -17.98 3.70 -4.57
CA VAL A 61 -17.48 5.09 -4.57
C VAL A 61 -17.62 5.76 -3.18
N ALA A 62 -18.00 5.00 -2.14
CA ALA A 62 -18.28 5.51 -0.80
C ALA A 62 -17.04 6.05 -0.05
N VAL A 63 -15.87 5.43 -0.24
CA VAL A 63 -14.60 5.88 0.33
C VAL A 63 -14.17 7.19 -0.35
N ALA A 64 -14.36 7.31 -1.66
CA ALA A 64 -13.99 8.51 -2.41
C ALA A 64 -14.73 9.75 -1.90
N ALA A 65 -16.05 9.63 -1.65
CA ALA A 65 -16.86 10.69 -1.06
C ALA A 65 -16.33 11.12 0.32
N THR A 66 -15.95 10.16 1.17
CA THR A 66 -15.41 10.45 2.51
C THR A 66 -14.05 11.13 2.46
N VAL A 67 -13.20 10.78 1.50
CA VAL A 67 -11.87 11.40 1.32
C VAL A 67 -11.99 12.85 0.86
N ALA A 68 -12.96 13.16 -0.02
CA ALA A 68 -13.20 14.52 -0.49
C ALA A 68 -13.71 15.45 0.62
N GLU A 69 -14.53 14.95 1.56
CA GLU A 69 -15.18 15.78 2.59
C GLU A 69 -14.47 15.85 3.96
N GLY A 70 -13.52 14.94 4.24
CA GLY A 70 -13.25 14.52 5.62
C GLY A 70 -11.95 14.99 6.29
N ILE A 71 -11.03 15.63 5.57
CA ILE A 71 -9.61 15.73 6.01
C ILE A 71 -9.05 17.15 6.00
N VAL A 72 -9.37 17.95 4.97
CA VAL A 72 -8.91 19.34 4.84
C VAL A 72 -10.12 20.25 4.96
N ASP A 73 -10.01 21.35 5.72
CA ASP A 73 -11.08 22.33 5.79
C ASP A 73 -11.11 23.15 4.48
N LEU A 74 -12.02 22.74 3.59
CA LEU A 74 -12.21 23.37 2.28
C LEU A 74 -12.89 24.75 2.37
N SER A 75 -13.35 25.15 3.56
CA SER A 75 -13.99 26.46 3.75
C SER A 75 -12.97 27.60 3.84
N GLU A 76 -11.73 27.31 4.28
CA GLU A 76 -10.67 28.32 4.39
C GLU A 76 -9.85 28.49 3.11
N VAL A 77 -9.81 27.48 2.24
CA VAL A 77 -8.99 27.49 1.03
C VAL A 77 -9.73 26.92 -0.17
N SER A 78 -9.81 27.71 -1.24
CA SER A 78 -10.37 27.30 -2.52
C SER A 78 -9.47 27.68 -3.69
N GLY A 79 -9.82 27.23 -4.89
CA GLY A 79 -9.09 27.58 -6.10
C GLY A 79 -7.69 26.96 -6.16
N ARG A 80 -6.77 27.75 -6.69
CA ARG A 80 -5.39 27.32 -6.91
C ARG A 80 -4.63 26.94 -5.64
N ALA A 81 -4.87 27.64 -4.53
CA ALA A 81 -4.16 27.36 -3.28
C ALA A 81 -4.44 25.94 -2.77
N LEU A 82 -5.69 25.46 -2.92
CA LEU A 82 -6.07 24.10 -2.57
C LEU A 82 -5.39 23.06 -3.48
N LEU A 83 -5.29 23.35 -4.79
CA LEU A 83 -4.55 22.49 -5.73
C LEU A 83 -3.07 22.36 -5.35
N ASP A 84 -2.44 23.45 -4.95
CA ASP A 84 -1.02 23.47 -4.57
C ASP A 84 -0.78 22.66 -3.28
N ILE A 85 -1.69 22.74 -2.29
CA ILE A 85 -1.65 21.93 -1.06
C ILE A 85 -1.82 20.44 -1.39
N VAL A 86 -2.84 20.09 -2.18
CA VAL A 86 -3.10 18.70 -2.58
C VAL A 86 -1.92 18.12 -3.34
N PHE A 87 -1.35 18.89 -4.27
CA PHE A 87 -0.18 18.49 -5.03
C PHE A 87 1.04 18.24 -4.13
N ALA A 88 1.36 19.18 -3.24
CA ALA A 88 2.49 19.02 -2.31
C ALA A 88 2.31 17.79 -1.40
N GLY A 89 1.10 17.56 -0.90
CA GLY A 89 0.78 16.40 -0.08
C GLY A 89 0.90 15.08 -0.84
N LEU A 90 0.42 15.01 -2.09
CA LEU A 90 0.59 13.85 -2.97
C LEU A 90 2.06 13.53 -3.20
N VAL A 91 2.89 14.53 -3.51
CA VAL A 91 4.34 14.34 -3.69
C VAL A 91 4.98 13.79 -2.41
N GLY A 92 4.60 14.31 -1.24
CA GLY A 92 5.04 13.79 0.05
C GLY A 92 4.70 12.30 0.25
N GLY A 93 3.45 11.93 -0.04
CA GLY A 93 3.00 10.54 0.02
C GLY A 93 3.74 9.61 -0.95
N ILE A 94 3.95 10.03 -2.21
CA ILE A 94 4.67 9.24 -3.22
C ILE A 94 6.12 9.01 -2.79
N LEU A 95 6.82 10.07 -2.40
CA LEU A 95 8.23 9.97 -2.01
C LEU A 95 8.41 9.08 -0.79
N TRP A 96 7.49 9.16 0.18
CA TRP A 96 7.51 8.27 1.33
C TRP A 96 7.27 6.81 0.95
N ASN A 97 6.25 6.52 0.12
CA ASN A 97 5.98 5.16 -0.36
C ASN A 97 7.16 4.55 -1.15
N LEU A 98 7.82 5.35 -2.00
CA LEU A 98 8.99 4.88 -2.74
C LEU A 98 10.18 4.62 -1.80
N PHE A 99 10.35 5.44 -0.77
CA PHE A 99 11.40 5.28 0.22
C PHE A 99 11.21 4.01 1.06
N THR A 100 10.01 3.77 1.59
CA THR A 100 9.70 2.56 2.37
C THR A 100 9.79 1.30 1.51
N TRP A 101 9.36 1.37 0.25
CA TRP A 101 9.57 0.29 -0.72
C TRP A 101 11.05 -0.04 -0.93
N LEU A 102 11.91 0.97 -1.08
CA LEU A 102 13.35 0.75 -1.24
C LEU A 102 13.93 -0.04 -0.07
N LEU A 103 13.47 0.26 1.15
CA LEU A 103 13.83 -0.43 2.38
C LEU A 103 13.12 -1.78 2.57
N GLY A 104 12.14 -2.11 1.72
CA GLY A 104 11.32 -3.32 1.87
C GLY A 104 10.43 -3.31 3.12
N LEU A 105 10.11 -2.13 3.64
CA LEU A 105 9.28 -1.95 4.83
C LEU A 105 7.80 -1.87 4.41
N PRO A 106 6.92 -2.74 4.92
CA PRO A 106 5.48 -2.64 4.66
C PRO A 106 4.90 -1.43 5.43
N SER A 107 4.83 -0.29 4.75
CA SER A 107 4.13 0.92 5.21
C SER A 107 2.73 1.03 4.61
N SER A 108 1.88 1.86 5.21
CA SER A 108 0.54 2.10 4.69
C SER A 108 0.51 3.30 3.74
N SER A 109 0.19 3.07 2.46
CA SER A 109 -0.01 4.13 1.48
C SER A 109 -1.10 5.12 1.89
N SER A 110 -2.20 4.66 2.51
CA SER A 110 -3.24 5.54 3.07
C SER A 110 -2.67 6.57 4.06
N HIS A 111 -1.81 6.12 4.98
CA HIS A 111 -1.18 7.00 5.96
C HIS A 111 -0.13 7.92 5.34
N ALA A 112 0.55 7.47 4.28
CA ALA A 112 1.48 8.32 3.53
C ALA A 112 0.72 9.44 2.80
N LEU A 113 -0.40 9.12 2.14
CA LEU A 113 -1.27 10.09 1.48
C LEU A 113 -1.79 11.13 2.46
N PHE A 114 -2.45 10.68 3.52
CA PHE A 114 -3.05 11.59 4.50
C PHE A 114 -1.99 12.34 5.29
N GLY A 115 -0.87 11.69 5.64
CA GLY A 115 0.26 12.35 6.27
C GLY A 115 0.78 13.50 5.41
N GLY A 116 1.06 13.25 4.13
CA GLY A 116 1.49 14.27 3.17
C GLY A 116 0.51 15.44 3.07
N LEU A 117 -0.79 15.16 2.94
CA LEU A 117 -1.84 16.20 2.91
C LEU A 117 -1.88 17.00 4.21
N ILE A 118 -1.91 16.35 5.37
CA ILE A 118 -1.90 17.00 6.68
C ILE A 118 -0.67 17.91 6.81
N GLY A 119 0.51 17.43 6.44
CA GLY A 119 1.74 18.23 6.53
C GLY A 119 1.75 19.44 5.58
N ALA A 120 1.28 19.28 4.34
CA ALA A 120 1.13 20.38 3.41
C ALA A 120 0.10 21.41 3.89
N THR A 121 -1.03 20.96 4.45
CA THR A 121 -2.06 21.83 5.04
C THR A 121 -1.53 22.59 6.25
N ILE A 122 -0.80 21.93 7.17
CA ILE A 122 -0.18 22.61 8.33
C ILE A 122 0.81 23.68 7.86
N ALA A 123 1.61 23.39 6.84
CA ALA A 123 2.55 24.37 6.29
C ALA A 123 1.83 25.57 5.66
N ALA A 124 0.68 25.34 5.01
CA ALA A 124 -0.07 26.35 4.31
C ALA A 124 -0.97 27.23 5.19
N LEU A 125 -1.64 26.61 6.17
CA LEU A 125 -2.73 27.21 6.95
C LEU A 125 -2.45 27.23 8.45
N GLY A 126 -1.35 26.62 8.89
CA GLY A 126 -1.07 26.40 10.31
C GLY A 126 -1.80 25.18 10.86
N TRP A 127 -1.61 24.94 12.16
CA TRP A 127 -2.14 23.77 12.85
C TRP A 127 -3.67 23.67 12.80
N ASP A 128 -4.35 24.82 12.84
CA ASP A 128 -5.81 24.89 12.89
C ASP A 128 -6.49 24.66 11.53
N GLY A 129 -5.75 24.75 10.43
CA GLY A 129 -6.28 24.41 9.09
C GLY A 129 -6.51 22.92 8.85
N VAL A 130 -6.13 22.07 9.82
CA VAL A 130 -6.42 20.63 9.81
C VAL A 130 -7.58 20.33 10.76
N ILE A 131 -8.57 19.59 10.24
CA ILE A 131 -9.69 19.13 11.06
C ILE A 131 -9.21 17.97 11.94
N TRP A 132 -8.72 18.26 13.15
CA TRP A 132 -8.20 17.22 14.06
C TRP A 132 -9.29 16.32 14.63
N ALA A 133 -10.36 16.93 15.15
CA ALA A 133 -11.52 16.22 15.68
C ALA A 133 -12.77 17.10 15.55
N SER A 134 -13.76 16.63 14.77
CA SER A 134 -15.06 17.29 14.64
C SER A 134 -16.17 16.24 14.54
N GLY A 135 -16.61 15.74 15.70
CA GLY A 135 -17.60 14.66 15.77
C GLY A 135 -17.10 13.39 15.08
N SER A 136 -17.79 12.96 14.03
CA SER A 136 -17.39 11.81 13.20
C SER A 136 -16.43 12.16 12.05
N LYS A 137 -16.02 13.43 11.93
CA LYS A 137 -15.10 13.95 10.92
C LYS A 137 -13.73 14.27 11.53
N GLY A 138 -12.73 14.38 10.66
CA GLY A 138 -11.37 14.78 11.01
C GLY A 138 -10.38 13.62 11.17
N VAL A 139 -9.12 13.99 11.38
CA VAL A 139 -7.95 13.10 11.43
C VAL A 139 -8.13 12.00 12.48
N LEU A 140 -8.64 12.33 13.66
CA LEU A 140 -8.82 11.34 14.72
C LEU A 140 -9.81 10.24 14.31
N ALA A 141 -11.00 10.62 13.83
CA ALA A 141 -12.07 9.69 13.50
C ALA A 141 -11.83 8.92 12.19
N LYS A 142 -11.23 9.56 11.19
CA LYS A 142 -11.06 8.99 9.84
C LYS A 142 -9.72 8.30 9.62
N ILE A 143 -8.69 8.63 10.40
CA ILE A 143 -7.33 8.12 10.18
C ILE A 143 -6.85 7.36 11.43
N ILE A 144 -6.73 8.04 12.58
CA ILE A 144 -6.07 7.48 13.76
C ILE A 144 -6.85 6.32 14.38
N ILE A 145 -8.16 6.47 14.58
CA ILE A 145 -8.99 5.41 15.18
C ILE A 145 -8.99 4.15 14.30
N PRO A 146 -9.30 4.22 12.99
CA PRO A 146 -9.19 3.06 12.11
C PRO A 146 -7.79 2.43 12.10
N ALA A 147 -6.72 3.23 12.12
CA ALA A 147 -5.35 2.74 12.11
C ALA A 147 -4.98 1.88 13.33
N LEU A 148 -5.53 2.22 14.50
CA LEU A 148 -5.31 1.48 15.74
C LEU A 148 -6.27 0.31 15.87
N ALA A 149 -7.55 0.51 15.56
CA ALA A 149 -8.58 -0.49 15.76
C ALA A 149 -8.49 -1.64 14.73
N ALA A 150 -8.28 -1.33 13.45
CA ALA A 150 -8.30 -2.32 12.38
C ALA A 150 -7.31 -3.48 12.56
N PRO A 151 -6.00 -3.27 12.82
CA PRO A 151 -5.07 -4.38 13.03
C PRO A 151 -5.42 -5.25 14.25
N ILE A 152 -5.96 -4.65 15.31
CA ILE A 152 -6.36 -5.38 16.53
C ILE A 152 -7.59 -6.25 16.25
N VAL A 153 -8.63 -5.67 15.66
CA VAL A 153 -9.85 -6.40 15.29
C VAL A 153 -9.51 -7.52 14.29
N ALA A 154 -8.69 -7.23 13.29
CA ALA A 154 -8.21 -8.22 12.33
C ALA A 154 -7.44 -9.36 13.01
N ALA A 155 -6.56 -9.06 13.96
CA ALA A 155 -5.83 -10.08 14.71
C ALA A 155 -6.76 -10.96 15.54
N LEU A 156 -7.74 -10.38 16.24
CA LEU A 156 -8.69 -11.14 17.05
C LEU A 156 -9.58 -12.05 16.20
N VAL A 157 -10.16 -11.52 15.12
CA VAL A 157 -11.03 -12.28 14.22
C VAL A 157 -10.25 -13.38 13.52
N ALA A 158 -9.04 -13.10 13.03
CA ALA A 158 -8.20 -14.10 12.37
C ALA A 158 -7.67 -15.15 13.35
N ALA A 159 -7.41 -14.80 14.62
CA ALA A 159 -7.04 -15.77 15.65
C ALA A 159 -8.19 -16.74 15.94
N LEU A 160 -9.40 -16.22 16.11
CA LEU A 160 -10.59 -17.05 16.30
C LEU A 160 -10.87 -17.93 15.07
N GLY A 161 -10.77 -17.35 13.86
CA GLY A 161 -10.97 -18.07 12.61
C GLY A 161 -9.94 -19.18 12.40
N SER A 162 -8.66 -18.90 12.65
CA SER A 162 -7.57 -19.89 12.58
C SER A 162 -7.79 -21.00 13.60
N TRP A 163 -8.09 -20.64 14.87
CA TRP A 163 -8.40 -21.62 15.91
C TRP A 163 -9.57 -22.54 15.50
N ALA A 164 -10.65 -21.97 14.95
CA ALA A 164 -11.80 -22.74 14.49
C ALA A 164 -11.44 -23.68 13.33
N VAL A 165 -10.69 -23.19 12.34
CA VAL A 165 -10.22 -23.99 11.20
C VAL A 165 -9.40 -25.18 11.68
N TYR A 166 -8.40 -24.97 12.54
CA TYR A 166 -7.57 -26.05 13.06
C TYR A 166 -8.36 -27.00 13.97
N ARG A 167 -9.33 -26.49 14.74
CA ARG A 167 -10.18 -27.32 15.60
C ARG A 167 -11.06 -28.27 14.79
N ILE A 168 -11.68 -27.78 13.73
CA ILE A 168 -12.58 -28.53 12.85
C ILE A 168 -11.79 -29.57 12.04
N THR A 169 -10.62 -29.19 11.55
CA THR A 169 -9.79 -30.03 10.66
C THR A 169 -8.87 -31.00 11.40
N SER A 170 -8.77 -30.88 12.73
CA SER A 170 -7.88 -31.70 13.59
C SER A 170 -8.03 -33.22 13.44
N ARG A 171 -9.19 -33.71 12.96
CA ARG A 171 -9.48 -35.14 12.77
C ARG A 171 -9.45 -35.58 11.29
N SER A 172 -9.13 -34.67 10.38
CA SER A 172 -9.18 -34.90 8.93
C SER A 172 -7.81 -35.30 8.38
N ASN A 173 -7.78 -35.91 7.18
CA ASN A 173 -6.53 -36.23 6.51
C ASN A 173 -5.77 -34.95 6.12
N GLY A 174 -4.57 -34.78 6.68
CA GLY A 174 -3.75 -33.57 6.49
C GLY A 174 -3.49 -33.19 5.03
N LYS A 175 -3.28 -34.17 4.14
CA LYS A 175 -3.03 -33.88 2.71
C LYS A 175 -4.28 -33.36 1.99
N THR A 176 -5.45 -33.91 2.31
CA THR A 176 -6.72 -33.46 1.72
C THR A 176 -7.09 -32.07 2.21
N VAL A 177 -6.88 -31.81 3.51
CA VAL A 177 -7.06 -30.50 4.13
C VAL A 177 -6.16 -29.49 3.45
N GLU A 178 -4.85 -29.76 3.37
CA GLU A 178 -3.89 -28.83 2.77
C GLU A 178 -4.24 -28.49 1.32
N ASN A 179 -4.58 -29.48 0.49
CA ASN A 179 -4.98 -29.25 -0.90
C ASN A 179 -6.28 -28.43 -1.02
N GLY A 180 -7.29 -28.70 -0.17
CA GLY A 180 -8.52 -27.92 -0.12
C GLY A 180 -8.28 -26.47 0.29
N PHE A 181 -7.47 -26.26 1.33
CA PHE A 181 -7.10 -24.93 1.79
C PHE A 181 -6.20 -24.16 0.82
N ARG A 182 -5.39 -24.83 -0.02
CA ARG A 182 -4.66 -24.14 -1.10
C ARG A 182 -5.62 -23.50 -2.11
N TRP A 183 -6.67 -24.20 -2.52
CA TRP A 183 -7.71 -23.61 -3.39
C TRP A 183 -8.52 -22.53 -2.69
N GLY A 184 -8.87 -22.78 -1.42
CA GLY A 184 -9.51 -21.75 -0.58
C GLY A 184 -8.67 -20.49 -0.50
N GLN A 185 -7.35 -20.62 -0.31
CA GLN A 185 -6.40 -19.52 -0.22
C GLN A 185 -6.35 -18.70 -1.53
N ILE A 186 -6.35 -19.35 -2.69
CA ILE A 186 -6.43 -18.65 -3.98
C ILE A 186 -7.70 -17.79 -4.05
N GLY A 187 -8.83 -18.32 -3.58
CA GLY A 187 -10.10 -17.59 -3.50
C GLY A 187 -10.05 -16.42 -2.52
N SER A 188 -9.52 -16.62 -1.30
CA SER A 188 -9.42 -15.57 -0.29
C SER A 188 -8.42 -14.47 -0.66
N ALA A 189 -7.26 -14.80 -1.21
CA ALA A 189 -6.29 -13.83 -1.74
C ALA A 189 -6.88 -13.00 -2.90
N SER A 190 -7.72 -13.64 -3.73
CA SER A 190 -8.48 -12.96 -4.77
C SER A 190 -9.47 -11.96 -4.15
N LEU A 191 -10.20 -12.34 -3.10
CA LEU A 191 -11.09 -11.42 -2.38
C LEU A 191 -10.33 -10.27 -1.72
N VAL A 192 -9.13 -10.50 -1.18
CA VAL A 192 -8.29 -9.40 -0.65
C VAL A 192 -7.87 -8.44 -1.77
N SER A 193 -7.52 -8.94 -2.95
CA SER A 193 -7.19 -8.09 -4.11
C SER A 193 -8.38 -7.26 -4.60
N LEU A 194 -9.57 -7.88 -4.63
CA LEU A 194 -10.81 -7.18 -4.96
C LEU A 194 -11.09 -6.08 -3.93
N ALA A 195 -11.00 -6.42 -2.63
CA ALA A 195 -11.19 -5.50 -1.53
C ALA A 195 -10.17 -4.34 -1.55
N HIS A 196 -8.93 -4.63 -1.93
CA HIS A 196 -7.88 -3.62 -2.12
C HIS A 196 -8.29 -2.62 -3.20
N GLY A 197 -8.69 -3.07 -4.39
CA GLY A 197 -9.21 -2.19 -5.44
C GLY A 197 -10.42 -1.36 -4.99
N THR A 198 -11.37 -1.99 -4.29
CA THR A 198 -12.56 -1.30 -3.75
C THR A 198 -12.20 -0.23 -2.71
N ASN A 199 -11.11 -0.37 -1.95
CA ASN A 199 -10.77 0.56 -0.87
C ASN A 199 -9.73 1.62 -1.28
N ASP A 200 -8.74 1.25 -2.08
CA ASP A 200 -7.55 2.06 -2.31
C ASP A 200 -7.66 2.95 -3.54
N ALA A 201 -8.18 2.43 -4.64
CA ALA A 201 -8.41 3.22 -5.85
C ALA A 201 -9.32 4.43 -5.54
N GLN A 202 -10.31 4.21 -4.67
CA GLN A 202 -11.24 5.25 -4.24
C GLN A 202 -10.58 6.42 -3.51
N LYS A 203 -9.46 6.21 -2.81
CA LYS A 203 -8.78 7.32 -2.13
C LYS A 203 -8.22 8.30 -3.15
N THR A 204 -7.59 7.79 -4.19
CA THR A 204 -7.10 8.59 -5.32
C THR A 204 -8.24 9.26 -6.07
N MET A 205 -9.35 8.53 -6.30
CA MET A 205 -10.55 9.10 -6.90
C MET A 205 -11.06 10.31 -6.11
N GLY A 206 -11.13 10.21 -4.78
CA GLY A 206 -11.53 11.31 -3.90
C GLY A 206 -10.59 12.52 -3.98
N ILE A 207 -9.28 12.30 -4.09
CA ILE A 207 -8.30 13.38 -4.24
C ILE A 207 -8.40 14.08 -5.61
N ILE A 208 -8.57 13.31 -6.68
CA ILE A 208 -8.79 13.87 -8.02
C ILE A 208 -10.10 14.65 -8.05
N PHE A 209 -11.17 14.11 -7.47
CA PHE A 209 -12.46 14.79 -7.39
C PHE A 209 -12.36 16.10 -6.60
N LEU A 210 -11.64 16.09 -5.47
CA LEU A 210 -11.34 17.28 -4.70
C LEU A 210 -10.58 18.33 -5.55
N ALA A 211 -9.62 17.91 -6.36
CA ALA A 211 -8.90 18.81 -7.27
C ALA A 211 -9.82 19.40 -8.36
N LEU A 212 -10.77 18.62 -8.88
CA LEU A 212 -11.76 19.11 -9.85
C LEU A 212 -12.69 20.16 -9.22
N ILE A 213 -13.12 19.94 -7.98
CA ILE A 213 -13.91 20.91 -7.19
C ILE A 213 -13.08 22.17 -6.94
N ALA A 214 -11.80 22.02 -6.54
CA ALA A 214 -10.90 23.15 -6.31
C ALA A 214 -10.72 24.03 -7.56
N HIS A 215 -10.66 23.40 -8.75
CA HIS A 215 -10.56 24.12 -10.02
C HIS A 215 -11.90 24.70 -10.50
N GLY A 216 -13.03 24.31 -9.91
CA GLY A 216 -14.38 24.72 -10.35
C GLY A 216 -14.90 23.96 -11.57
N SER A 217 -14.35 22.78 -11.88
CA SER A 217 -14.82 21.91 -12.97
C SER A 217 -15.79 20.80 -12.52
N ALA A 218 -16.04 20.70 -11.22
CA ALA A 218 -17.05 19.82 -10.63
C ALA A 218 -17.62 20.51 -9.37
N GLU A 219 -18.86 20.17 -9.03
CA GLU A 219 -19.50 20.56 -7.77
C GLU A 219 -19.47 19.41 -6.77
N ALA A 220 -19.52 19.70 -5.47
CA ALA A 220 -19.52 18.65 -4.44
C ALA A 220 -20.73 17.71 -4.53
N SER A 221 -21.83 18.16 -5.12
CA SER A 221 -23.03 17.37 -5.40
C SER A 221 -22.94 16.49 -6.65
N ASP A 222 -21.92 16.69 -7.49
CA ASP A 222 -21.78 15.95 -8.73
C ASP A 222 -21.39 14.48 -8.45
N PRO A 223 -21.86 13.53 -9.28
CA PRO A 223 -21.36 12.18 -9.22
C PRO A 223 -19.88 12.12 -9.64
N LEU A 224 -19.14 11.18 -9.06
CA LEU A 224 -17.74 10.95 -9.42
C LEU A 224 -17.61 10.65 -10.93
N PRO A 225 -16.81 11.42 -11.71
CA PRO A 225 -16.74 11.23 -13.15
C PRO A 225 -16.16 9.86 -13.53
N LEU A 226 -16.76 9.21 -14.53
CA LEU A 226 -16.35 7.87 -14.97
C LEU A 226 -14.87 7.80 -15.39
N TRP A 227 -14.34 8.86 -15.99
CA TRP A 227 -12.93 8.88 -16.39
C TRP A 227 -11.99 8.86 -15.18
N VAL A 228 -12.39 9.43 -14.03
CA VAL A 228 -11.62 9.36 -12.77
C VAL A 228 -11.59 7.92 -12.27
N ILE A 229 -12.75 7.24 -12.30
CA ILE A 229 -12.86 5.83 -11.89
C ILE A 229 -11.96 4.97 -12.77
N VAL A 230 -12.11 5.06 -14.10
CA VAL A 230 -11.35 4.25 -15.06
C VAL A 230 -9.84 4.52 -14.96
N SER A 231 -9.44 5.79 -14.85
CA SER A 231 -8.01 6.13 -14.78
C SER A 231 -7.34 5.64 -13.49
N CYS A 232 -8.00 5.78 -12.33
CA CYS A 232 -7.51 5.21 -11.06
C CYS A 232 -7.48 3.68 -11.11
N ALA A 233 -8.56 3.05 -11.58
CA ALA A 233 -8.66 1.60 -11.71
C ALA A 233 -7.52 1.01 -12.58
N VAL A 234 -7.19 1.67 -13.70
CA VAL A 234 -6.07 1.28 -14.56
C VAL A 234 -4.73 1.54 -13.87
N ALA A 235 -4.56 2.69 -13.22
CA ALA A 235 -3.31 3.05 -12.55
C ALA A 235 -2.95 2.05 -11.44
N ILE A 236 -3.87 1.78 -10.51
CA ILE A 236 -3.66 0.80 -9.43
C ILE A 236 -3.42 -0.60 -9.98
N ALA A 237 -4.18 -1.04 -11.00
CA ALA A 237 -4.03 -2.37 -11.59
C ALA A 237 -2.66 -2.55 -12.28
N LEU A 238 -2.20 -1.54 -13.02
CA LEU A 238 -0.88 -1.57 -13.66
C LEU A 238 0.25 -1.58 -12.62
N GLY A 239 0.12 -0.79 -11.56
CA GLY A 239 1.02 -0.83 -10.42
C GLY A 239 1.09 -2.23 -9.81
N THR A 240 -0.07 -2.83 -9.54
CA THR A 240 -0.17 -4.16 -8.95
C THR A 240 0.47 -5.25 -9.83
N CYS A 241 0.30 -5.17 -11.14
CA CYS A 241 0.92 -6.09 -12.09
C CYS A 241 2.46 -6.05 -12.09
N LEU A 242 3.07 -4.91 -11.76
CA LEU A 242 4.54 -4.82 -11.60
C LEU A 242 5.03 -5.47 -10.31
N GLY A 243 4.14 -5.53 -9.31
CA GLY A 243 4.36 -6.09 -7.99
C GLY A 243 5.17 -5.19 -7.06
N GLY A 244 5.50 -5.71 -5.89
CA GLY A 244 6.26 -5.00 -4.86
C GLY A 244 7.30 -5.92 -4.25
N TRP A 245 8.14 -6.56 -5.08
CA TRP A 245 8.91 -7.76 -4.72
C TRP A 245 9.69 -7.67 -3.41
N ARG A 246 10.24 -6.49 -3.09
CA ARG A 246 10.91 -6.22 -1.80
C ARG A 246 9.97 -6.41 -0.61
N ILE A 247 8.77 -5.84 -0.68
CA ILE A 247 7.75 -5.91 0.37
C ILE A 247 7.09 -7.31 0.38
N ILE A 248 6.85 -7.90 -0.79
CA ILE A 248 6.34 -9.28 -0.92
C ILE A 248 7.27 -10.24 -0.17
N ARG A 249 8.59 -10.10 -0.34
CA ARG A 249 9.58 -10.91 0.37
C ARG A 249 9.52 -10.70 1.88
N THR A 250 9.38 -9.46 2.35
CA THR A 250 9.28 -9.13 3.78
C THR A 250 8.01 -9.72 4.40
N LEU A 251 6.84 -9.56 3.77
CA LEU A 251 5.58 -10.08 4.31
C LEU A 251 5.47 -11.60 4.22
N GLY A 252 5.95 -12.21 3.12
CA GLY A 252 5.82 -13.64 2.89
C GLY A 252 6.67 -14.52 3.82
N LYS A 253 7.83 -14.02 4.28
CA LYS A 253 8.75 -14.76 5.16
C LYS A 253 8.90 -14.18 6.56
N GLY A 254 8.37 -12.99 6.83
CA GLY A 254 8.84 -12.16 7.94
C GLY A 254 8.08 -12.29 9.26
N LEU A 255 6.78 -12.61 9.26
CA LEU A 255 5.94 -12.46 10.46
C LEU A 255 5.62 -13.77 11.18
N VAL A 256 5.13 -14.77 10.44
CA VAL A 256 4.66 -16.06 10.93
C VAL A 256 4.98 -17.10 9.86
N ASP A 257 5.25 -18.34 10.24
CA ASP A 257 5.31 -19.44 9.27
C ASP A 257 3.90 -19.80 8.81
N ILE A 258 3.55 -19.37 7.59
CA ILE A 258 2.18 -19.47 7.06
C ILE A 258 1.97 -20.81 6.35
N ALA A 259 0.98 -21.57 6.82
CA ALA A 259 0.41 -22.70 6.08
C ALA A 259 -0.90 -22.29 5.37
N PRO A 260 -1.34 -22.99 4.31
CA PRO A 260 -2.55 -22.65 3.57
C PRO A 260 -3.82 -22.43 4.42
N PRO A 261 -4.10 -23.22 5.49
CA PRO A 261 -5.26 -22.96 6.35
C PRO A 261 -5.19 -21.61 7.09
N GLN A 262 -4.00 -21.19 7.54
CA GLN A 262 -3.80 -19.88 8.16
C GLN A 262 -3.90 -18.76 7.14
N GLY A 263 -3.33 -18.96 5.95
CA GLY A 263 -3.43 -18.02 4.84
C GLY A 263 -4.88 -17.75 4.50
N PHE A 264 -5.67 -18.80 4.33
CA PHE A 264 -7.11 -18.69 4.10
C PHE A 264 -7.84 -17.93 5.20
N ALA A 265 -7.59 -18.24 6.47
CA ALA A 265 -8.23 -17.56 7.60
C ALA A 265 -7.85 -16.07 7.67
N ALA A 266 -6.57 -15.75 7.47
CA ALA A 266 -6.08 -14.38 7.48
C ALA A 266 -6.66 -13.56 6.33
N GLU A 267 -6.56 -14.07 5.10
CA GLU A 267 -7.04 -13.39 3.90
C GLU A 267 -8.56 -13.21 3.91
N SER A 268 -9.32 -14.22 4.35
CA SER A 268 -10.78 -14.10 4.48
C SER A 268 -11.17 -13.03 5.50
N THR A 269 -10.46 -12.96 6.63
CA THR A 269 -10.67 -11.93 7.65
C THR A 269 -10.33 -10.55 7.10
N SER A 270 -9.19 -10.41 6.42
CA SER A 270 -8.78 -9.15 5.81
C SER A 270 -9.76 -8.67 4.76
N ALA A 271 -10.19 -9.55 3.84
CA ALA A 271 -11.16 -9.21 2.82
C ALA A 271 -12.49 -8.75 3.44
N ALA A 272 -12.99 -9.45 4.46
CA ALA A 272 -14.21 -9.07 5.16
C ALA A 272 -14.09 -7.67 5.79
N ILE A 273 -13.02 -7.42 6.56
CA ILE A 273 -12.83 -6.13 7.23
C ILE A 273 -12.67 -4.99 6.23
N ILE A 274 -11.87 -5.18 5.17
CA ILE A 274 -11.64 -4.15 4.16
C ILE A 274 -12.93 -3.85 3.39
N LEU A 275 -13.69 -4.87 2.96
CA LEU A 275 -14.95 -4.67 2.25
C LEU A 275 -16.02 -4.02 3.13
N THR A 276 -16.14 -4.43 4.40
CA THR A 276 -17.06 -3.80 5.35
C THR A 276 -16.67 -2.34 5.60
N SER A 277 -15.38 -2.05 5.77
CA SER A 277 -14.90 -0.67 5.91
C SER A 277 -15.22 0.18 4.68
N ALA A 278 -14.97 -0.36 3.48
CA ALA A 278 -15.27 0.31 2.22
C ALA A 278 -16.78 0.53 2.01
N HIS A 279 -17.63 -0.40 2.48
CA HIS A 279 -19.08 -0.23 2.48
C HIS A 279 -19.53 0.95 3.34
N PHE A 280 -18.89 1.17 4.50
CA PHE A 280 -19.12 2.33 5.35
C PHE A 280 -18.33 3.58 4.92
N GLY A 281 -17.61 3.53 3.80
CA GLY A 281 -16.81 4.65 3.29
C GLY A 281 -15.61 5.00 4.19
N LEU A 282 -15.20 4.13 5.10
CA LEU A 282 -14.09 4.40 6.01
C LEU A 282 -12.75 4.07 5.33
N PRO A 283 -11.86 5.06 5.13
CA PRO A 283 -10.57 4.83 4.47
C PRO A 283 -9.65 4.06 5.42
N LEU A 284 -9.57 2.75 5.23
CA LEU A 284 -8.81 1.86 6.11
C LEU A 284 -7.44 1.51 5.49
N SER A 285 -6.47 1.23 6.36
CA SER A 285 -5.15 0.72 5.97
C SER A 285 -5.21 -0.78 5.71
N THR A 286 -5.10 -1.15 4.44
CA THR A 286 -4.98 -2.54 3.98
C THR A 286 -3.76 -3.22 4.59
N THR A 287 -2.60 -2.54 4.60
CA THR A 287 -1.35 -3.04 5.16
C THR A 287 -1.48 -3.42 6.63
N GLN A 288 -2.03 -2.54 7.47
CA GLN A 288 -2.21 -2.82 8.90
C GLN A 288 -3.22 -3.93 9.14
N THR A 289 -4.32 -3.91 8.39
CA THR A 289 -5.41 -4.89 8.52
C THR A 289 -4.96 -6.30 8.11
N VAL A 290 -4.26 -6.41 6.97
CA VAL A 290 -3.68 -7.69 6.53
C VAL A 290 -2.62 -8.17 7.50
N THR A 291 -1.72 -7.30 7.93
CA THR A 291 -0.68 -7.69 8.91
C THR A 291 -1.30 -8.15 10.23
N GLY A 292 -2.34 -7.46 10.71
CA GLY A 292 -3.12 -7.86 11.87
C GLY A 292 -3.74 -9.24 11.69
N SER A 293 -4.39 -9.51 10.56
CA SER A 293 -4.93 -10.83 10.25
C SER A 293 -3.87 -11.93 10.18
N ILE A 294 -2.70 -11.66 9.59
CA ILE A 294 -1.58 -12.62 9.51
C ILE A 294 -1.05 -12.94 10.91
N LEU A 295 -0.86 -11.91 11.75
CA LEU A 295 -0.46 -12.08 13.14
C LEU A 295 -1.49 -12.92 13.90
N GLY A 296 -2.77 -12.57 13.78
CA GLY A 296 -3.88 -13.27 14.40
C GLY A 296 -3.94 -14.74 14.00
N SER A 297 -3.84 -15.04 12.70
CA SER A 297 -3.88 -16.43 12.23
C SER A 297 -2.68 -17.26 12.71
N GLY A 298 -1.54 -16.60 12.97
CA GLY A 298 -0.41 -17.15 13.71
C GLY A 298 -0.76 -17.51 15.14
N ILE A 299 -1.23 -16.53 15.93
CA ILE A 299 -1.60 -16.71 17.35
C ILE A 299 -2.67 -17.80 17.52
N GLY A 300 -3.64 -17.88 16.60
CA GLY A 300 -4.72 -18.87 16.64
C GLY A 300 -4.29 -20.31 16.29
N ARG A 301 -3.08 -20.52 15.76
CA ARG A 301 -2.57 -21.85 15.41
C ARG A 301 -1.74 -22.43 16.58
N PRO A 302 -2.06 -23.64 17.05
CA PRO A 302 -1.23 -24.32 18.05
C PRO A 302 0.22 -24.51 17.58
N GLY A 303 1.18 -24.02 18.37
CA GLY A 303 2.61 -24.19 18.11
C GLY A 303 3.20 -23.30 17.01
N ALA A 304 2.48 -22.26 16.55
CA ALA A 304 3.03 -21.31 15.58
C ALA A 304 4.05 -20.37 16.23
N GLU A 305 5.15 -20.13 15.53
CA GLU A 305 6.16 -19.15 15.93
C GLU A 305 5.86 -17.78 15.31
N VAL A 306 5.78 -16.76 16.17
CA VAL A 306 5.60 -15.36 15.77
C VAL A 306 6.92 -14.61 15.92
N ARG A 307 7.35 -13.96 14.84
CA ARG A 307 8.60 -13.19 14.81
C ARG A 307 8.36 -11.76 15.30
N TRP A 308 8.22 -11.60 16.62
CA TRP A 308 7.91 -10.32 17.28
C TRP A 308 8.84 -9.15 16.89
N GLY A 309 10.13 -9.43 16.64
CA GLY A 309 11.07 -8.41 16.19
C GLY A 309 10.71 -7.80 14.83
N VAL A 310 10.12 -8.59 13.92
CA VAL A 310 9.66 -8.08 12.62
C VAL A 310 8.40 -7.25 12.81
N LEU A 311 7.45 -7.71 13.62
CA LEU A 311 6.24 -6.94 13.95
C LEU A 311 6.60 -5.58 14.57
N GLY A 312 7.56 -5.54 15.51
CA GLY A 312 8.03 -4.29 16.12
C GLY A 312 8.55 -3.29 15.08
N ARG A 313 9.36 -3.76 14.11
CA ARG A 313 9.84 -2.91 13.01
C ARG A 313 8.69 -2.39 12.13
N MET A 314 7.66 -3.20 11.89
CA MET A 314 6.48 -2.77 11.13
C MET A 314 5.66 -1.72 11.87
N VAL A 315 5.41 -1.92 13.18
CA VAL A 315 4.69 -0.94 14.01
C VAL A 315 5.42 0.40 14.05
N VAL A 316 6.75 0.39 14.18
CA VAL A 316 7.57 1.61 14.08
C VAL A 316 7.39 2.28 12.72
N ALA A 317 7.46 1.53 11.62
CA ALA A 317 7.22 2.07 10.29
C ALA A 317 5.81 2.67 10.14
N TRP A 318 4.78 2.05 10.73
CA TRP A 318 3.41 2.54 10.70
C TRP A 318 3.24 3.87 11.44
N VAL A 319 3.77 3.95 12.66
CA VAL A 319 3.70 5.18 13.48
C VAL A 319 4.47 6.32 12.80
N LEU A 320 5.62 6.03 12.20
CA LEU A 320 6.45 7.04 11.53
C LEU A 320 5.92 7.45 10.15
N THR A 321 5.08 6.64 9.51
CA THR A 321 4.62 6.91 8.14
C THR A 321 3.85 8.22 8.02
N LEU A 322 2.86 8.44 8.90
CA LEU A 322 2.05 9.65 8.87
C LEU A 322 2.88 10.94 9.11
N PRO A 323 3.68 11.06 10.19
CA PRO A 323 4.44 12.28 10.45
C PRO A 323 5.55 12.50 9.41
N LEU A 324 6.26 11.47 8.98
CA LEU A 324 7.37 11.66 8.04
C LEU A 324 6.89 11.96 6.63
N ALA A 325 5.80 11.35 6.16
CA ALA A 325 5.16 11.76 4.92
C ALA A 325 4.65 13.21 5.00
N GLY A 326 4.13 13.62 6.17
CA GLY A 326 3.74 15.01 6.42
C GLY A 326 4.89 15.99 6.39
N VAL A 327 6.05 15.66 6.97
CA VAL A 327 7.25 16.51 6.86
C VAL A 327 7.65 16.68 5.39
N VAL A 328 7.63 15.61 4.59
CA VAL A 328 7.94 15.73 3.15
C VAL A 328 6.90 16.59 2.43
N GLY A 329 5.60 16.42 2.72
CA GLY A 329 4.52 17.25 2.18
C GLY A 329 4.68 18.73 2.53
N ALA A 330 5.02 19.04 3.79
CA ALA A 330 5.30 20.39 4.26
C ALA A 330 6.50 21.03 3.56
N ILE A 331 7.59 20.27 3.35
CA ILE A 331 8.77 20.72 2.60
C ILE A 331 8.40 21.01 1.14
N CYS A 332 7.65 20.12 0.49
CA CYS A 332 7.18 20.31 -0.88
C CYS A 332 6.33 21.57 -1.00
N TRP A 333 5.42 21.81 -0.05
CA TRP A 333 4.62 23.04 -0.01
C TRP A 333 5.52 24.28 0.18
N GLY A 334 6.47 24.24 1.10
CA GLY A 334 7.38 25.36 1.35
C GLY A 334 8.23 25.74 0.14
N ILE A 335 8.72 24.75 -0.62
CA ILE A 335 9.45 25.00 -1.89
C ILE A 335 8.52 25.61 -2.94
N LEU A 336 7.33 25.05 -3.10
CA LEU A 336 6.33 25.54 -4.04
C LEU A 336 5.98 27.00 -3.72
N HIS A 337 5.69 27.30 -2.46
CA HIS A 337 5.29 28.63 -1.99
C HIS A 337 6.41 29.66 -2.14
N ALA A 338 7.66 29.29 -1.81
CA ALA A 338 8.82 30.19 -1.92
C ALA A 338 9.13 30.61 -3.36
N ILE A 339 8.94 29.71 -4.32
CA ILE A 339 9.15 30.01 -5.75
C ILE A 339 7.93 30.72 -6.34
N GLY A 340 6.73 30.30 -5.93
CA GLY A 340 5.47 30.88 -6.35
C GLY A 340 4.98 30.43 -7.73
N GLY A 341 3.67 30.54 -7.91
CA GLY A 341 2.99 30.31 -9.19
C GLY A 341 3.24 28.92 -9.79
N THR A 342 3.21 28.84 -11.12
CA THR A 342 3.39 27.56 -11.84
C THR A 342 4.84 27.08 -11.80
N ALA A 343 5.80 28.00 -11.64
CA ALA A 343 7.21 27.64 -11.52
C ALA A 343 7.46 26.77 -10.28
N GLY A 344 6.86 27.11 -9.13
CA GLY A 344 6.96 26.31 -7.91
C GLY A 344 6.45 24.87 -8.11
N VAL A 345 5.27 24.72 -8.74
CA VAL A 345 4.68 23.41 -9.07
C VAL A 345 5.62 22.59 -9.96
N LEU A 346 6.15 23.20 -11.03
CA LEU A 346 7.05 22.51 -11.96
C LEU A 346 8.37 22.09 -11.31
N VAL A 347 8.92 22.91 -10.40
CA VAL A 347 10.14 22.57 -9.65
C VAL A 347 9.89 21.39 -8.72
N VAL A 348 8.81 21.39 -7.95
CA VAL A 348 8.46 20.27 -7.07
C VAL A 348 8.17 19.00 -7.88
N PHE A 349 7.52 19.12 -9.03
CA PHE A 349 7.30 17.99 -9.95
C PHE A 349 8.62 17.42 -10.50
N ALA A 350 9.56 18.29 -10.88
CA ALA A 350 10.90 17.87 -11.31
C ALA A 350 11.68 17.18 -10.18
N LEU A 351 11.56 17.68 -8.94
CA LEU A 351 12.14 17.05 -7.75
C LEU A 351 11.55 15.67 -7.50
N LEU A 352 10.23 15.49 -7.65
CA LEU A 352 9.58 14.17 -7.57
C LEU A 352 10.23 13.19 -8.56
N ILE A 353 10.35 13.58 -9.84
CA ILE A 353 10.96 12.73 -10.88
C ILE A 353 12.41 12.41 -10.56
N ALA A 354 13.19 13.40 -10.12
CA ALA A 354 14.60 13.22 -9.78
C ALA A 354 14.77 12.23 -8.61
N MET A 355 14.00 12.42 -7.54
CA MET A 355 14.06 11.56 -6.35
C MET A 355 13.56 10.15 -6.65
N ALA A 356 12.45 10.00 -7.39
CA ALA A 356 11.96 8.70 -7.82
C ALA A 356 13.01 7.96 -8.67
N THR A 357 13.69 8.67 -9.57
CA THR A 357 14.77 8.11 -10.40
C THR A 357 15.97 7.68 -9.54
N LEU A 358 16.36 8.47 -8.54
CA LEU A 358 17.44 8.12 -7.61
C LEU A 358 17.10 6.87 -6.80
N ILE A 359 15.87 6.81 -6.26
CA ILE A 359 15.37 5.64 -5.51
C ILE A 359 15.37 4.39 -6.40
N TRP A 360 14.87 4.50 -7.64
CA TRP A 360 14.88 3.40 -8.60
C TRP A 360 16.30 2.96 -8.98
N ARG A 361 17.23 3.89 -9.23
CA ARG A 361 18.64 3.55 -9.48
C ARG A 361 19.26 2.83 -8.27
N ARG A 362 18.94 3.27 -7.05
CA ARG A 362 19.43 2.64 -5.82
C ARG A 362 18.86 1.23 -5.62
N SER A 363 17.61 0.99 -6.02
CA SER A 363 16.95 -0.31 -5.89
C SER A 363 17.59 -1.38 -6.79
N LYS A 364 18.20 -0.99 -7.92
CA LYS A 364 18.93 -1.90 -8.82
C LYS A 364 20.21 -2.50 -8.23
N ARG A 365 20.77 -1.92 -7.15
CA ARG A 365 21.99 -2.45 -6.52
C ARG A 365 21.79 -3.78 -5.79
N ALA A 366 20.57 -4.06 -5.33
CA ALA A 366 20.21 -5.29 -4.64
C ALA A 366 18.86 -5.79 -5.17
N PRO A 367 18.81 -6.32 -6.40
CA PRO A 367 17.55 -6.57 -7.09
C PRO A 367 16.77 -7.72 -6.43
N VAL A 368 15.49 -7.45 -6.13
CA VAL A 368 14.50 -8.47 -5.73
C VAL A 368 13.45 -8.54 -6.84
N ASN A 369 13.18 -9.75 -7.36
CA ASN A 369 12.29 -10.01 -8.47
C ASN A 369 11.56 -11.35 -8.30
N SER A 370 10.68 -11.70 -9.25
CA SER A 370 9.84 -12.90 -9.19
C SER A 370 10.61 -14.23 -9.02
N HIS A 371 11.89 -14.30 -9.37
CA HIS A 371 12.70 -15.52 -9.28
C HIS A 371 13.41 -15.68 -7.93
N ASN A 372 13.67 -14.58 -7.21
CA ASN A 372 14.39 -14.60 -5.94
C ASN A 372 13.57 -14.10 -4.73
N VAL A 373 12.29 -13.77 -4.94
CA VAL A 373 11.39 -13.32 -3.86
C VAL A 373 11.25 -14.36 -2.74
N ASN A 374 11.35 -15.65 -3.08
CA ASN A 374 11.31 -16.77 -2.14
C ASN A 374 12.71 -17.26 -1.72
N ALA A 375 13.80 -16.57 -2.06
CA ALA A 375 15.14 -16.94 -1.60
C ALA A 375 15.34 -16.58 -0.11
N ASP A 376 16.13 -17.37 0.62
CA ASP A 376 16.42 -17.10 2.04
C ASP A 376 17.19 -15.80 2.22
N TRP A 377 17.01 -15.17 3.38
CA TRP A 377 17.78 -13.99 3.73
C TRP A 377 19.23 -14.44 3.89
N GLN A 378 20.11 -14.02 2.98
CA GLN A 378 21.54 -14.16 3.23
C GLN A 378 21.86 -13.13 4.30
N ASP A 379 22.20 -13.59 5.50
CA ASP A 379 22.70 -12.69 6.54
C ASP A 379 23.95 -12.00 5.99
N GLU A 380 23.91 -10.68 5.84
CA GLU A 380 25.06 -9.87 5.39
C GLU A 380 26.30 -10.01 6.32
N HIS A 381 26.18 -10.74 7.43
CA HIS A 381 27.25 -11.01 8.38
C HIS A 381 28.14 -12.23 8.05
N THR A 382 27.88 -13.00 6.98
CA THR A 382 28.72 -14.17 6.62
C THR A 382 29.35 -14.11 5.23
N ALA A 383 29.54 -12.92 4.66
CA ALA A 383 30.34 -12.75 3.45
C ALA A 383 31.85 -12.84 3.76
N ALA A 384 32.35 -14.04 4.05
CA ALA A 384 33.75 -14.35 3.81
C ALA A 384 33.93 -14.59 2.30
N PRO A 385 34.91 -13.96 1.63
CA PRO A 385 35.16 -14.22 0.22
C PRO A 385 35.66 -15.66 0.06
N GLY A 386 34.82 -16.54 -0.51
CA GLY A 386 35.23 -17.88 -0.87
C GLY A 386 36.30 -17.85 -1.97
N PRO A 387 37.28 -18.76 -1.95
CA PRO A 387 38.40 -18.72 -2.89
C PRO A 387 37.90 -18.97 -4.32
N ALA A 388 38.43 -18.18 -5.26
CA ALA A 388 38.18 -18.32 -6.68
C ALA A 388 38.54 -19.75 -7.14
N ARG A 389 37.58 -20.43 -7.77
CA ARG A 389 37.85 -21.66 -8.52
C ARG A 389 38.77 -21.31 -9.69
N SER A 390 40.00 -21.81 -9.65
CA SER A 390 40.86 -21.93 -10.83
C SER A 390 40.41 -23.16 -11.62
N ASP A 391 39.85 -22.94 -12.79
CA ASP A 391 39.61 -23.99 -13.78
C ASP A 391 40.98 -24.43 -14.34
N ASP A 392 41.43 -25.62 -13.94
CA ASP A 392 42.56 -26.30 -14.57
C ASP A 392 42.05 -27.57 -15.25
N HIS A 393 41.74 -27.45 -16.53
CA HIS A 393 41.50 -28.57 -17.42
C HIS A 393 42.73 -28.75 -18.32
N THR A 394 43.77 -29.40 -17.81
CA THR A 394 44.78 -30.03 -18.65
C THR A 394 44.27 -31.38 -19.15
N VAL A 395 43.95 -31.41 -20.45
CA VAL A 395 43.81 -32.63 -21.25
C VAL A 395 45.21 -33.18 -21.52
N GLY A 396 45.44 -34.45 -21.20
CA GLY A 396 46.68 -35.16 -21.51
C GLY A 396 46.47 -36.67 -21.59
N ASN A 397 46.29 -37.16 -22.83
CA ASN A 397 46.33 -38.57 -23.22
C ASN A 397 47.59 -39.28 -22.72
N GLY A 398 47.49 -40.56 -22.37
CA GLY A 398 48.65 -41.42 -22.14
C GLY A 398 48.28 -42.87 -21.85
N ILE A 399 48.54 -43.74 -22.83
CA ILE A 399 48.32 -45.19 -22.87
C ILE A 399 49.18 -45.91 -21.82
N GLY A 400 48.68 -47.00 -21.24
CA GLY A 400 49.45 -47.94 -20.42
C GLY A 400 48.57 -48.93 -19.69
#